data_AF-A0A7Y0BZ88-F1
#
_entry.id   AF-A0A7Y0BZ88-F1
#
_cell.length_a   1.000
_cell.length_b   1.000
_cell.length_c   1.000
_cell.angle_alpha   90.00
_cell.angle_beta   90.00
_cell.angle_gamma   90.00
#
_symmetry.space_group_name_H-M   'P 1'
#
loop_
_entity.id
_entity.type
_entity.pdbx_description
1 polymer ?
#
loop_
_entity_poly.entity_id
_entity_poly.type
_entity_poly.pdbx_seq_one_letter_code
_entity_poly.pdbx_strand_id
1 'polypeptide(L)'
;MLECRGCEDVSLCRTEWCSEDHPMDGRNPGTYFPPRVSRRKPAWVDRLDVPSEYAGLLDEIYVALHADSRRLAMMGARALIDAVITRSVGDQGDFGKGLKKLVEKGLISERNKEIIDAAVDAGHASAHRGHCPSANDINVVIDIVENLIHNELLAEPAQALKSTTPQRERASAAKKNG
;
A
#
# COMPACT_ATOMS: atom_id res chain seq x y z
N MET A 1 7.02 -17.52 -23.36
CA MET A 1 7.36 -16.10 -23.22
C MET A 1 6.23 -15.30 -23.84
N LEU A 2 5.76 -14.27 -23.16
CA LEU A 2 4.64 -13.39 -23.56
C LEU A 2 5.15 -11.96 -23.46
N GLU A 3 4.74 -11.09 -24.39
CA GLU A 3 5.17 -9.69 -24.43
C GLU A 3 3.94 -8.79 -24.53
N CYS A 4 3.91 -7.74 -23.70
CA CYS A 4 2.86 -6.74 -23.76
C CYS A 4 3.02 -5.85 -25.00
N ARG A 5 1.98 -5.76 -25.84
CA ARG A 5 2.01 -4.95 -27.07
C ARG A 5 1.97 -3.42 -26.87
N GLY A 6 1.97 -2.97 -25.62
CA GLY A 6 1.94 -1.54 -25.27
C GLY A 6 3.18 -1.07 -24.52
N CYS A 7 3.63 -1.84 -23.53
CA CYS A 7 4.78 -1.49 -22.68
C CYS A 7 6.00 -2.40 -22.86
N GLU A 8 5.95 -3.35 -23.80
CA GLU A 8 7.04 -4.31 -24.10
C GLU A 8 7.45 -5.19 -22.90
N ASP A 9 6.63 -5.19 -21.83
CA ASP A 9 6.90 -5.97 -20.63
C ASP A 9 6.82 -7.47 -20.93
N VAL A 10 7.82 -8.21 -20.46
CA VAL A 10 8.00 -9.63 -20.74
C VAL A 10 7.53 -10.45 -19.55
N SER A 11 6.63 -11.40 -19.80
CA SER A 11 6.21 -12.40 -18.84
C SER A 11 6.54 -13.82 -19.32
N LEU A 12 6.95 -14.68 -18.39
CA LEU A 12 7.09 -16.11 -18.63
C LEU A 12 5.82 -16.81 -18.14
N CYS A 13 5.32 -17.78 -18.91
CA CYS A 13 4.24 -18.66 -18.50
C CYS A 13 4.79 -20.08 -18.50
N ARG A 14 4.72 -20.74 -17.34
CA ARG A 14 5.08 -22.14 -17.16
C ARG A 14 3.81 -22.97 -17.15
N THR A 15 3.71 -23.89 -18.09
CA THR A 15 2.65 -24.90 -18.12
C THR A 15 3.27 -26.25 -17.80
N GLU A 16 2.64 -27.00 -16.91
CA GLU A 16 3.05 -28.35 -16.56
C GLU A 16 2.03 -29.33 -17.14
N TRP A 17 2.54 -30.46 -17.61
CA TRP A 17 1.75 -31.58 -18.08
C TRP A 17 2.46 -32.88 -17.73
N CYS A 18 1.72 -33.83 -17.19
CA CYS A 18 2.18 -35.17 -16.87
C CYS A 18 1.22 -36.22 -17.43
N SER A 19 1.65 -37.48 -17.45
CA SER A 19 0.86 -38.59 -17.99
C SER A 19 -0.43 -38.87 -17.21
N GLU A 20 -0.57 -38.32 -16.00
CA GLU A 20 -1.76 -38.46 -15.15
C GLU A 20 -2.84 -37.40 -15.45
N ASP A 21 -2.50 -36.34 -16.20
CA ASP A 21 -3.45 -35.28 -16.55
C ASP A 21 -4.43 -35.74 -17.63
N HIS A 22 -5.74 -35.66 -17.36
CA HIS A 22 -6.76 -36.08 -18.30
C HIS A 22 -7.05 -34.97 -19.33
N PRO A 23 -7.23 -35.29 -20.64
CA PRO A 23 -7.52 -34.28 -21.68
C PRO A 23 -8.79 -33.44 -21.44
N MET A 24 -9.68 -33.91 -20.55
CA MET A 24 -10.94 -33.25 -20.21
C MET A 24 -10.85 -32.30 -19.01
N ASP A 25 -9.71 -32.25 -18.32
CA ASP A 25 -9.51 -31.43 -17.11
C ASP A 25 -9.37 -29.92 -17.43
N GLY A 26 -9.47 -29.56 -18.70
CA GLY A 26 -9.28 -28.20 -19.18
C GLY A 26 -7.81 -27.80 -19.23
N ARG A 27 -7.51 -26.67 -19.86
CA ARG A 27 -6.15 -26.17 -19.94
C ARG A 27 -5.75 -25.58 -18.58
N ASN A 28 -4.72 -26.12 -17.93
CA ASN A 28 -4.11 -25.47 -16.77
C ASN A 28 -3.73 -24.02 -17.16
N PRO A 29 -4.21 -22.98 -16.44
CA PRO A 29 -3.95 -21.59 -16.79
C PRO A 29 -2.46 -21.21 -16.77
N GLY A 30 -1.60 -22.07 -16.23
CA GLY A 30 -0.16 -21.88 -16.17
C GLY A 30 0.25 -20.90 -15.07
N THR A 31 1.50 -21.01 -14.63
CA THR A 31 2.10 -20.12 -13.63
C THR A 31 2.84 -18.99 -14.36
N TYR A 32 2.50 -17.75 -14.04
CA TYR A 32 3.09 -16.56 -14.66
C TYR A 32 4.22 -15.98 -13.80
N PHE A 33 5.31 -15.55 -14.45
CA PHE A 33 6.45 -14.88 -13.82
C PHE A 33 6.76 -13.57 -14.57
N PRO A 34 6.77 -12.41 -13.88
CA PRO A 34 6.41 -12.24 -12.47
C PRO A 34 4.92 -12.53 -12.20
N PRO A 35 4.53 -12.88 -10.96
CA PRO A 35 3.13 -13.14 -10.64
C PRO A 35 2.28 -11.88 -10.77
N ARG A 36 0.96 -12.03 -10.93
CA ARG A 36 0.04 -10.88 -11.15
C ARG A 36 -0.01 -9.88 -9.99
N VAL A 37 0.39 -10.31 -8.79
CA VAL A 37 0.47 -9.47 -7.59
C VAL A 37 1.82 -8.76 -7.46
N SER A 38 2.79 -9.13 -8.29
CA SER A 38 4.10 -8.49 -8.33
C SER A 38 3.96 -7.07 -8.86
N ARG A 39 4.50 -6.12 -8.10
CA ARG A 39 4.52 -4.68 -8.40
C ARG A 39 5.89 -4.12 -8.06
N ARG A 40 6.25 -2.97 -8.63
CA ARG A 40 7.47 -2.25 -8.24
C ARG A 40 7.22 -1.48 -6.95
N LYS A 41 8.29 -1.26 -6.17
CA LYS A 41 8.23 -0.32 -5.04
C LYS A 41 7.92 1.08 -5.56
N PRO A 42 7.12 1.87 -4.84
CA PRO A 42 6.82 3.22 -5.28
C PRO A 42 8.06 4.10 -5.16
N ALA A 43 8.25 5.00 -6.14
CA ALA A 43 9.47 5.82 -6.24
C ALA A 43 9.70 6.77 -5.07
N TRP A 44 8.72 6.99 -4.18
CA TRP A 44 8.91 7.79 -2.98
C TRP A 44 9.73 7.06 -1.90
N VAL A 45 9.78 5.73 -1.90
CA VAL A 45 10.55 4.94 -0.93
C VAL A 45 12.04 5.28 -0.99
N ASP A 46 12.58 5.48 -2.20
CA ASP A 46 13.99 5.83 -2.40
C ASP A 46 14.28 7.33 -2.21
N ARG A 47 13.24 8.18 -2.20
CA ARG A 47 13.39 9.65 -2.18
C ARG A 47 13.15 10.28 -0.81
N LEU A 48 12.34 9.63 0.02
CA LEU A 48 12.00 10.10 1.36
C LEU A 48 12.80 9.33 2.40
N ASP A 49 13.00 9.94 3.57
CA ASP A 49 13.60 9.26 4.71
C ASP A 49 12.56 8.31 5.33
N VAL A 50 12.62 7.04 4.93
CA VAL A 50 11.72 5.99 5.43
C VAL A 50 12.30 5.39 6.70
N PRO A 51 11.57 5.37 7.84
CA PRO A 51 12.02 4.71 9.06
C PRO A 51 12.45 3.27 8.80
N SER A 52 13.54 2.82 9.43
CA SER A 52 14.12 1.50 9.21
C SER A 52 13.14 0.34 9.46
N GLU A 53 12.24 0.50 10.43
CA GLU A 53 11.14 -0.43 10.70
C GLU A 53 10.18 -0.55 9.50
N TYR A 54 9.81 0.56 8.89
CA TYR A 54 8.92 0.57 7.73
C TYR A 54 9.62 -0.02 6.51
N ALA A 55 10.89 0.35 6.29
CA ALA A 55 11.69 -0.15 5.18
C ALA A 55 11.82 -1.68 5.24
N GLY A 56 12.13 -2.24 6.41
CA GLY A 56 12.23 -3.69 6.60
C GLY A 56 10.91 -4.42 6.29
N LEU A 57 9.79 -3.93 6.85
CA LEU A 57 8.47 -4.51 6.58
C LEU A 57 8.04 -4.38 5.12
N LEU A 58 8.30 -3.22 4.49
CA LEU A 58 8.04 -3.03 3.06
C LEU A 58 8.84 -4.03 2.22
N ASP A 59 10.12 -4.24 2.52
CA ASP A 59 10.96 -5.20 1.81
C ASP A 59 10.37 -6.61 1.88
N GLU A 60 9.97 -7.06 3.07
CA GLU A 60 9.35 -8.37 3.27
C GLU A 60 8.00 -8.51 2.54
N ILE A 61 7.15 -7.49 2.60
CA ILE A 61 5.86 -7.45 1.89
C ILE A 61 6.11 -7.59 0.39
N TYR A 62 7.08 -6.85 -0.16
CA TYR A 62 7.41 -6.89 -1.58
C TYR A 62 7.99 -8.23 -2.02
N VAL A 63 8.85 -8.86 -1.20
CA VAL A 63 9.32 -10.23 -1.44
C VAL A 63 8.13 -11.20 -1.47
N ALA A 64 7.17 -11.07 -0.54
CA ALA A 64 5.98 -11.90 -0.52
C ALA A 64 5.10 -11.69 -1.78
N LEU A 65 4.98 -10.45 -2.28
CA LEU A 65 4.29 -10.17 -3.55
C LEU A 65 5.03 -10.79 -4.75
N HIS A 66 6.34 -10.66 -4.83
CA HIS A 66 7.14 -11.29 -5.91
C HIS A 66 7.06 -12.82 -5.89
N ALA A 67 6.76 -13.42 -4.74
CA ALA A 67 6.58 -14.86 -4.56
C ALA A 67 5.11 -15.33 -4.63
N ASP A 68 4.15 -14.47 -5.00
CA ASP A 68 2.69 -14.74 -4.97
C ASP A 68 2.16 -15.22 -3.59
N SER A 69 2.88 -14.89 -2.52
CA SER A 69 2.57 -15.25 -1.13
C SER A 69 1.56 -14.28 -0.52
N ARG A 70 0.36 -14.26 -1.12
CA ARG A 70 -0.69 -13.26 -0.86
C ARG A 70 -1.07 -13.08 0.61
N ARG A 71 -1.22 -14.18 1.35
CA ARG A 71 -1.56 -14.14 2.79
C ARG A 71 -0.46 -13.49 3.63
N LEU A 72 0.81 -13.76 3.30
CA LEU A 72 1.94 -13.17 4.00
C LEU A 72 2.00 -11.67 3.75
N ALA A 73 1.86 -11.25 2.49
CA ALA A 73 1.81 -9.83 2.14
C ALA A 73 0.64 -9.10 2.84
N MET A 74 -0.53 -9.72 2.99
CA MET A 74 -1.65 -9.16 3.78
C MET A 74 -1.33 -9.01 5.27
N MET A 75 -0.63 -9.99 5.86
CA MET A 75 -0.20 -9.90 7.26
C MET A 75 0.85 -8.81 7.45
N GLY A 76 1.81 -8.70 6.54
CA GLY A 76 2.79 -7.62 6.54
C GLY A 76 2.14 -6.25 6.36
N ALA A 77 1.18 -6.11 5.44
CA ALA A 77 0.41 -4.88 5.25
C ALA A 77 -0.31 -4.44 6.54
N ARG A 78 -0.94 -5.37 7.27
CA ARG A 78 -1.57 -5.09 8.56
C ARG A 78 -0.55 -4.68 9.62
N ALA A 79 0.59 -5.37 9.70
CA ALA A 79 1.67 -5.02 10.62
C ALA A 79 2.23 -3.62 10.34
N LEU A 80 2.34 -3.24 9.07
CA LEU A 80 2.84 -1.92 8.67
C LEU A 80 1.86 -0.80 9.04
N ILE A 81 0.55 -1.01 8.95
CA ILE A 81 -0.47 -0.08 9.48
C ILE A 81 -0.30 0.09 10.99
N ASP A 82 -0.06 -1.00 11.72
CA ASP A 82 0.15 -0.97 13.17
C ASP A 82 1.41 -0.19 13.57
N ALA A 83 2.49 -0.37 12.81
CA ALA A 83 3.73 0.39 12.98
C ALA A 83 3.49 1.90 12.80
N VAL A 84 2.70 2.28 11.78
CA VAL A 84 2.29 3.69 11.56
C VAL A 84 1.50 4.26 12.74
N ILE A 85 0.50 3.51 13.22
CA ILE A 85 -0.29 3.90 14.38
C ILE A 85 0.62 4.07 15.61
N THR A 86 1.46 3.07 15.90
CA THR A 86 2.33 3.06 17.07
C THR A 86 3.33 4.21 17.04
N ARG A 87 3.97 4.47 15.89
CA ARG A 87 4.90 5.60 15.74
C ARG A 87 4.20 6.95 15.91
N SER A 88 2.99 7.11 15.38
CA SER A 88 2.27 8.39 15.36
C SER A 88 1.55 8.74 16.67
N VAL A 89 0.96 7.74 17.33
CA VAL A 89 0.09 7.96 18.50
C VAL A 89 0.44 7.10 19.72
N GLY A 90 1.44 6.22 19.61
CA GLY A 90 1.80 5.23 20.61
C GLY A 90 0.85 4.03 20.60
N ASP A 91 1.17 3.00 21.36
CA ASP A 91 0.30 1.83 21.54
C ASP A 91 -1.06 2.23 22.14
N GLN A 92 -2.15 1.87 21.44
CA GLN A 92 -3.53 2.12 21.86
C GLN A 92 -4.28 0.83 22.25
N GLY A 93 -3.61 -0.33 22.19
CA GLY A 93 -4.15 -1.66 22.49
C GLY A 93 -5.05 -2.27 21.42
N ASP A 94 -5.74 -1.45 20.62
CA ASP A 94 -6.51 -1.93 19.46
C ASP A 94 -6.44 -0.94 18.27
N PHE A 95 -6.51 -1.51 17.05
CA PHE A 95 -6.46 -0.76 15.79
C PHE A 95 -7.55 0.32 15.71
N GLY A 96 -8.76 0.02 16.16
CA GLY A 96 -9.88 0.95 16.09
C GLY A 96 -9.64 2.22 16.92
N LYS A 97 -9.09 2.07 18.13
CA LYS A 97 -8.64 3.20 18.96
C LYS A 97 -7.46 3.92 18.32
N GLY A 98 -6.50 3.19 17.75
CA GLY A 98 -5.37 3.74 17.00
C GLY A 98 -5.82 4.69 15.87
N LEU A 99 -6.70 4.20 15.00
CA LEU A 99 -7.23 4.97 13.87
C LEU A 99 -8.07 6.17 14.31
N LYS A 100 -8.90 6.02 15.36
CA LYS A 100 -9.63 7.16 15.94
C LYS A 100 -8.67 8.25 16.42
N LYS A 101 -7.60 7.87 17.12
CA LYS A 101 -6.62 8.82 17.63
C LYS A 101 -5.81 9.50 16.52
N LEU A 102 -5.55 8.81 15.41
CA LEU A 102 -4.96 9.43 14.21
C LEU A 102 -5.87 10.51 13.63
N VAL A 103 -7.18 10.27 13.58
CA VAL A 103 -8.16 11.28 13.15
C VAL A 103 -8.22 12.45 14.14
N GLU A 104 -8.29 12.17 15.44
CA GLU A 104 -8.34 13.20 16.50
C GLU A 104 -7.12 14.14 16.45
N LYS A 105 -5.94 13.61 16.11
CA LYS A 105 -4.72 14.40 15.89
C LYS A 105 -4.65 15.08 14.51
N GLY A 106 -5.62 14.86 13.63
CA GLY A 106 -5.65 15.40 12.28
C GLY A 106 -4.59 14.81 11.34
N LEU A 107 -4.03 13.64 11.67
CA LEU A 107 -3.02 12.96 10.85
C LEU A 107 -3.66 12.24 9.66
N ILE A 108 -4.91 11.80 9.80
CA ILE A 108 -5.73 11.25 8.73
C ILE A 108 -7.14 11.85 8.78
N SER A 109 -7.85 11.84 7.66
CA SER A 109 -9.28 12.21 7.61
C SER A 109 -10.19 11.05 8.03
N GLU A 110 -11.45 11.34 8.38
CA GLU A 110 -12.44 10.28 8.67
C GLU A 110 -12.62 9.32 7.48
N ARG A 111 -12.59 9.86 6.25
CA ARG A 111 -12.63 9.06 5.02
C ARG A 111 -11.42 8.13 4.90
N ASN A 112 -10.23 8.61 5.24
CA ASN A 112 -9.04 7.77 5.22
C ASN A 112 -9.14 6.65 6.25
N LYS A 113 -9.72 6.91 7.43
CA LYS A 113 -9.98 5.88 8.43
C LYS A 113 -10.86 4.76 7.88
N GLU A 114 -11.97 5.06 7.20
CA GLU A 114 -12.82 4.05 6.57
C GLU A 114 -12.06 3.19 5.54
N ILE A 115 -11.20 3.82 4.75
CA ILE A 115 -10.36 3.14 3.75
C ILE A 115 -9.34 2.22 4.43
N ILE A 116 -8.68 2.70 5.48
CA ILE A 116 -7.66 1.93 6.22
C ILE A 116 -8.32 0.78 7.01
N ASP A 117 -9.49 0.99 7.59
CA ASP A 117 -10.28 -0.06 8.27
C ASP A 117 -10.52 -1.24 7.34
N ALA A 118 -10.89 -1.00 6.07
CA ALA A 118 -11.09 -2.07 5.08
C ALA A 118 -9.80 -2.90 4.84
N ALA A 119 -8.64 -2.24 4.80
CA ALA A 119 -7.35 -2.92 4.66
C ALA A 119 -6.99 -3.75 5.90
N VAL A 120 -7.24 -3.21 7.10
CA VAL A 120 -7.04 -3.91 8.38
C VAL A 120 -7.92 -5.16 8.45
N ASP A 121 -9.19 -5.05 8.06
CA ASP A 121 -10.14 -6.16 8.05
C ASP A 121 -9.74 -7.28 7.09
N ALA A 122 -9.27 -6.92 5.89
CA ALA A 122 -8.77 -7.88 4.92
C ALA A 122 -7.50 -8.60 5.44
N GLY A 123 -6.60 -7.87 6.10
CA GLY A 123 -5.43 -8.43 6.78
C GLY A 123 -5.81 -9.37 7.92
N HIS A 124 -6.76 -8.98 8.76
CA HIS A 124 -7.30 -9.80 9.84
C HIS A 124 -7.96 -11.08 9.32
N ALA A 125 -8.77 -10.98 8.26
CA ALA A 125 -9.38 -12.14 7.60
C ALA A 125 -8.32 -13.11 7.06
N SER A 126 -7.25 -12.59 6.48
CA SER A 126 -6.17 -13.38 5.90
C SER A 126 -5.35 -14.13 6.97
N ALA A 127 -5.11 -13.47 8.10
CA ALA A 127 -4.34 -14.02 9.22
C ALA A 127 -5.11 -15.07 10.02
N HIS A 128 -6.38 -14.81 10.34
CA HIS A 128 -7.13 -15.63 11.30
C HIS A 128 -8.23 -16.49 10.68
N ARG A 129 -8.86 -16.03 9.60
CA ARG A 129 -10.05 -16.70 9.02
C ARG A 129 -9.73 -17.52 7.77
N GLY A 130 -8.45 -17.70 7.45
CA GLY A 130 -8.07 -18.45 6.27
C GLY A 130 -8.54 -17.80 4.97
N HIS A 131 -8.78 -16.48 4.93
CA HIS A 131 -9.13 -15.79 3.69
C HIS A 131 -7.92 -15.65 2.75
N CYS A 132 -8.06 -16.02 1.48
CA CYS A 132 -7.04 -15.79 0.46
C CYS A 132 -7.51 -14.64 -0.44
N PRO A 133 -6.90 -13.45 -0.38
CA PRO A 133 -7.35 -12.31 -1.19
C PRO A 133 -7.09 -12.57 -2.67
N SER A 134 -7.89 -11.96 -3.56
CA SER A 134 -7.58 -11.97 -4.98
C SER A 134 -6.34 -11.11 -5.28
N ALA A 135 -5.79 -11.24 -6.49
CA ALA A 135 -4.70 -10.38 -6.93
C ALA A 135 -5.13 -8.90 -7.02
N ASN A 136 -6.41 -8.62 -7.22
CA ASN A 136 -6.93 -7.27 -7.23
C ASN A 136 -7.03 -6.72 -5.79
N ASP A 137 -7.60 -7.51 -4.87
CA ASP A 137 -7.81 -7.07 -3.49
C ASP A 137 -6.48 -6.76 -2.78
N ILE A 138 -5.47 -7.59 -3.00
CA ILE A 138 -4.15 -7.35 -2.42
C ILE A 138 -3.52 -6.06 -2.96
N ASN A 139 -3.64 -5.79 -4.26
CA ASN A 139 -3.10 -4.55 -4.84
C ASN A 139 -3.78 -3.32 -4.23
N VAL A 140 -5.11 -3.36 -4.05
CA VAL A 140 -5.86 -2.30 -3.38
C VAL A 140 -5.36 -2.10 -1.95
N VAL A 141 -5.13 -3.18 -1.20
CA VAL A 141 -4.63 -3.10 0.18
C VAL A 141 -3.24 -2.48 0.23
N ILE A 142 -2.33 -2.88 -0.67
CA ILE A 142 -0.99 -2.29 -0.73
C ILE A 142 -1.05 -0.81 -1.11
N ASP A 143 -1.94 -0.40 -2.03
CA ASP A 143 -2.14 1.02 -2.36
C ASP A 143 -2.61 1.85 -1.16
N ILE A 144 -3.50 1.29 -0.33
CA ILE A 144 -3.97 1.94 0.90
C ILE A 144 -2.81 2.14 1.89
N VAL A 145 -2.01 1.10 2.10
CA VAL A 145 -0.86 1.14 3.02
C VAL A 145 0.21 2.10 2.55
N GLU A 146 0.56 2.07 1.26
CA GLU A 146 1.52 3.00 0.68
C GLU A 146 1.05 4.44 0.75
N ASN A 147 -0.24 4.69 0.49
CA ASN A 147 -0.79 6.03 0.62
C ASN A 147 -0.76 6.52 2.09
N LEU A 148 -1.04 5.64 3.06
CA LEU A 148 -0.94 5.99 4.48
C LEU A 148 0.48 6.42 4.85
N ILE A 149 1.48 5.60 4.53
CA ILE A 149 2.89 5.89 4.83
C ILE A 149 3.38 7.12 4.09
N HIS A 150 3.08 7.22 2.80
CA HIS A 150 3.54 8.36 2.00
C HIS A 150 2.97 9.67 2.53
N ASN A 151 1.69 9.70 2.93
CA ASN A 151 1.09 10.90 3.54
C ASN A 151 1.74 11.25 4.88
N GLU A 152 2.06 10.26 5.71
CA GLU A 152 2.80 10.49 6.98
C GLU A 152 4.16 11.12 6.70
N LEU A 153 4.95 10.52 5.79
CA LEU A 153 6.33 10.96 5.49
C LEU A 153 6.39 12.33 4.78
N LEU A 154 5.33 12.71 4.06
CA LEU A 154 5.24 14.03 3.42
C LEU A 154 4.98 15.18 4.40
N ALA A 155 4.64 14.91 5.66
CA ALA A 155 4.32 15.95 6.64
C ALA A 155 5.48 16.93 6.87
N GLU A 156 6.72 16.44 6.96
CA GLU A 156 7.91 17.27 7.14
C GLU A 156 8.30 18.04 5.86
N PRO A 157 8.44 17.40 4.68
CA PRO A 157 8.66 18.11 3.42
C PRO A 157 7.62 19.19 3.12
N ALA A 158 6.35 18.93 3.45
CA ALA A 158 5.27 19.91 3.25
C ALA A 158 5.44 21.16 4.14
N GLN A 159 5.92 20.99 5.38
CA GLN A 159 6.22 22.12 6.26
C GLN A 159 7.42 22.93 5.75
N ALA A 160 8.48 22.26 5.30
CA ALA A 160 9.63 22.91 4.69
C ALA A 160 9.24 23.68 3.43
N LEU A 161 8.39 23.11 2.58
CA LEU A 161 7.87 23.77 1.38
C LEU A 161 7.06 25.02 1.72
N LYS A 162 6.24 24.98 2.78
CA LYS A 162 5.46 26.15 3.22
C LYS A 162 6.36 27.31 3.66
N SER A 163 7.53 27.02 4.23
CA SER A 163 8.49 28.05 4.67
C SER A 163 9.23 28.74 3.53
N THR A 164 9.43 28.04 2.41
CA THR A 164 10.15 28.56 1.23
C THR A 164 9.22 29.14 0.17
N THR A 165 7.92 28.82 0.24
CA THR A 165 6.92 29.33 -0.71
C THR A 165 6.57 30.79 -0.39
N PRO A 166 6.73 31.74 -1.32
CA PRO A 166 6.39 33.15 -1.09
C PRO A 166 4.89 33.31 -0.81
N GLN A 167 4.54 34.15 0.16
CA GLN A 167 3.14 34.45 0.44
C GLN A 167 2.54 35.23 -0.73
N ARG A 168 1.37 34.79 -1.19
CA ARG A 168 0.59 35.51 -2.19
C ARG A 168 0.27 36.90 -1.66
N GLU A 169 0.73 37.95 -2.34
CA GLU A 169 0.30 39.31 -2.04
C GLU A 169 -1.21 39.40 -2.21
N ARG A 170 -1.92 39.74 -1.11
CA ARG A 170 -3.34 40.07 -1.20
C ARG A 170 -3.42 41.39 -1.96
N ALA A 171 -4.11 41.39 -3.10
CA ALA A 171 -4.42 42.62 -3.82
C ALA A 171 -5.09 43.59 -2.83
N SER A 172 -4.41 44.69 -2.52
CA SER A 172 -4.91 45.73 -1.63
C SER A 172 -6.26 46.19 -2.15
N ALA A 173 -7.31 46.05 -1.35
CA ALA A 173 -8.60 46.65 -1.62
C ALA A 173 -8.37 48.15 -1.89
N ALA A 174 -8.52 48.54 -3.15
CA ALA A 174 -8.39 49.92 -3.57
C ALA A 174 -9.41 50.74 -2.78
N LYS A 175 -8.90 51.61 -1.88
CA LYS A 175 -9.62 52.74 -1.32
C LYS A 175 -10.33 53.46 -2.47
N LYS A 176 -11.65 53.36 -2.54
CA LYS A 176 -12.49 54.39 -3.15
C LYS A 176 -13.14 55.17 -2.02
N ASN A 177 -12.39 56.15 -1.50
CA ASN A 177 -12.97 57.37 -0.98
C ASN A 177 -13.28 58.25 -2.19
N GLY A 178 -14.50 58.78 -2.26
CA GLY A 178 -14.98 59.69 -3.30
C GLY A 178 -16.47 59.82 -3.20
#